data_AF-A0A4Y2HVQ4-F1
#
_entry.id   AF-A0A4Y2HVQ4-F1
#
_cell.length_a   1.000
_cell.length_b   1.000
_cell.length_c   1.000
_cell.angle_alpha   90.00
_cell.angle_beta   90.00
_cell.angle_gamma   90.00
#
_symmetry.space_group_name_H-M   'P 1'
#
loop_
_entity.id
_entity.type
_entity.pdbx_description
1 polymer ?
#
loop_
_entity_poly.entity_id
_entity_poly.type
_entity_poly.pdbx_seq_one_letter_code
_entity_poly.pdbx_strand_id
1 'polypeptide(L)'
;MKSKVLLCSLGDKFSNLLVNLEEREANNYEALKKLVLQEYDPSPKLCLENFRKAKRNHDETVTQFASRLTSIWAYYCKLREVKDFKSVNHLIVEDKMFQVLDDETAIHIVYYKEKNGADPRIYFTLQRGSPMRVQ
;
A
#
# COMPACT_ATOMS: atom_id res chain seq x y z
N MET A 1 -14.32 12.57 -24.76
CA MET A 1 -13.01 12.86 -25.40
C MET A 1 -11.83 12.58 -24.47
N LYS A 2 -11.82 13.10 -23.23
CA LYS A 2 -10.73 12.84 -22.25
C LYS A 2 -10.53 11.36 -21.89
N SER A 3 -11.63 10.59 -21.74
CA SER A 3 -11.57 9.15 -21.48
C SER A 3 -10.85 8.39 -22.60
N LYS A 4 -11.23 8.61 -23.86
CA LYS A 4 -10.60 7.99 -25.04
C LYS A 4 -9.09 8.28 -25.15
N VAL A 5 -8.66 9.52 -24.85
CA VAL A 5 -7.23 9.86 -24.84
C VAL A 5 -6.48 9.10 -23.75
N LEU A 6 -7.07 8.97 -22.56
CA LEU A 6 -6.48 8.21 -21.45
C LEU A 6 -6.32 6.72 -21.83
N LEU A 7 -7.34 6.12 -22.46
CA LEU A 7 -7.29 4.76 -22.97
C LEU A 7 -6.18 4.55 -24.00
N CYS A 8 -6.05 5.45 -24.98
CA CYS A 8 -5.00 5.38 -25.99
C CYS A 8 -3.59 5.51 -25.39
N SER A 9 -3.42 6.24 -24.28
CA SER A 9 -2.11 6.44 -23.64
C SER A 9 -1.64 5.26 -22.78
N LEU A 10 -2.55 4.40 -22.31
CA LEU A 10 -2.25 3.29 -21.41
C LEU A 10 -1.88 1.99 -22.14
N GLY A 11 -2.07 1.94 -23.46
CA GLY A 11 -1.63 0.84 -24.34
C GLY A 11 -2.28 -0.52 -24.03
N ASP A 12 -1.65 -1.59 -24.51
CA ASP A 12 -2.23 -2.95 -24.54
C ASP A 12 -2.52 -3.56 -23.16
N LYS A 13 -1.83 -3.08 -22.11
CA LYS A 13 -2.03 -3.57 -20.73
C LYS A 13 -3.41 -3.21 -20.17
N PHE A 14 -4.03 -2.15 -20.69
CA PHE A 14 -5.34 -1.67 -20.24
C PHE A 14 -6.49 -2.23 -21.08
N SER A 15 -6.21 -2.70 -22.30
CA SER A 15 -7.18 -3.31 -23.20
C SER A 15 -7.91 -4.51 -22.56
N ASN A 16 -7.20 -5.30 -21.73
CA ASN A 16 -7.79 -6.43 -21.01
C ASN A 16 -8.76 -6.01 -19.90
N LEU A 17 -8.55 -4.84 -19.29
CA LEU A 17 -9.41 -4.30 -18.24
C LEU A 17 -10.70 -3.70 -18.83
N LEU A 18 -10.64 -3.24 -20.07
CA LEU A 18 -11.79 -2.72 -20.83
C LEU A 18 -12.76 -3.79 -21.30
N VAL A 19 -12.33 -5.05 -21.42
CA VAL A 19 -13.20 -6.17 -21.82
C VAL A 19 -14.36 -6.39 -20.84
N ASN A 20 -14.18 -5.97 -19.58
CA ASN A 20 -15.18 -6.12 -18.51
C ASN A 20 -15.94 -4.82 -18.19
N LEU A 21 -15.64 -3.72 -18.88
CA LEU A 21 -16.25 -2.40 -18.64
C LEU A 21 -17.46 -2.22 -19.56
N GLU A 22 -18.63 -1.93 -18.99
CA GLU A 22 -19.79 -1.58 -19.80
C GLU A 22 -19.53 -0.30 -20.61
N GLU A 23 -20.03 -0.24 -21.84
CA GLU A 23 -19.79 0.85 -22.81
C GLU A 23 -20.16 2.26 -22.27
N ARG A 24 -21.06 2.30 -21.28
CA ARG A 24 -21.46 3.51 -20.54
C ARG A 24 -20.41 4.00 -19.54
N GLU A 25 -19.66 3.10 -18.91
CA GLU A 25 -18.62 3.45 -17.92
C GLU A 25 -17.31 3.88 -18.61
N ALA A 26 -17.01 3.31 -19.78
CA ALA A 26 -15.84 3.68 -20.59
C ALA A 26 -15.87 5.14 -21.09
N ASN A 27 -17.05 5.76 -21.18
CA ASN A 27 -17.21 7.15 -21.57
C ASN A 27 -17.14 8.13 -20.37
N ASN A 28 -17.18 7.64 -19.13
CA ASN A 28 -17.05 8.46 -17.94
C ASN A 28 -15.57 8.53 -17.50
N TYR A 29 -14.97 9.70 -17.67
CA TYR A 29 -13.57 9.94 -17.30
C TYR A 29 -13.30 9.71 -15.80
N GLU A 30 -14.20 10.11 -14.90
CA GLU A 30 -13.98 9.95 -13.46
C GLU A 30 -14.09 8.49 -13.03
N ALA A 31 -15.04 7.74 -13.59
CA ALA A 31 -15.17 6.31 -13.33
C ALA A 31 -13.95 5.54 -13.85
N LEU A 32 -13.52 5.83 -15.09
CA LEU A 32 -12.34 5.23 -15.69
C LEU A 32 -11.06 5.56 -14.91
N LYS A 33 -10.88 6.83 -14.53
CA LYS A 33 -9.73 7.27 -13.72
C LYS A 33 -9.70 6.54 -12.38
N LYS A 34 -10.84 6.37 -11.72
CA LYS A 34 -10.92 5.64 -10.45
C LYS A 34 -10.57 4.17 -10.62
N LEU A 35 -11.06 3.50 -11.66
CA LEU A 35 -10.73 2.11 -11.99
C LEU A 35 -9.23 1.92 -12.29
N VAL A 36 -8.66 2.80 -13.13
CA VAL A 36 -7.22 2.84 -13.41
C VAL A 36 -6.42 2.99 -12.13
N LEU A 37 -6.82 3.93 -11.27
CA LEU A 37 -6.13 4.14 -10.01
C LEU A 37 -6.29 2.95 -9.07
N GLN A 38 -7.44 2.26 -9.03
CA GLN A 38 -7.63 1.08 -8.19
C GLN A 38 -6.80 -0.12 -8.64
N GLU A 39 -6.73 -0.37 -9.95
CA GLU A 39 -5.95 -1.49 -10.48
C GLU A 39 -4.43 -1.25 -10.32
N TYR A 40 -4.00 0.01 -10.50
CA TYR A 40 -2.59 0.39 -10.45
C TYR A 40 -2.17 0.98 -9.11
N ASP A 41 -3.05 1.02 -8.10
CA ASP A 41 -2.69 1.54 -6.79
C ASP A 41 -1.66 0.60 -6.18
N PRO A 42 -0.42 1.05 -5.92
CA PRO A 42 0.56 0.17 -5.33
C PRO A 42 0.10 -0.23 -3.93
N SER A 43 0.11 -1.54 -3.66
CA SER A 43 -0.20 -2.04 -2.33
C SER A 43 0.72 -1.37 -1.27
N PRO A 44 0.26 -1.22 -0.02
CA PRO A 44 1.08 -0.64 1.05
C PRO A 44 2.44 -1.34 1.18
N LYS A 45 2.46 -2.67 0.99
CA LYS A 45 3.69 -3.48 1.00
C LYS A 45 4.66 -3.07 -0.12
N LEU A 46 4.17 -2.91 -1.35
CA LEU A 46 5.00 -2.48 -2.48
C LEU A 46 5.55 -1.06 -2.28
N CYS A 47 4.74 -0.15 -1.73
CA CYS A 47 5.20 1.20 -1.38
C CYS A 47 6.36 1.19 -0.38
N LEU A 48 6.23 0.38 0.68
CA LEU A 48 7.26 0.22 1.70
C LEU A 48 8.55 -0.41 1.14
N GLU A 49 8.41 -1.43 0.28
CA GLU A 49 9.54 -2.02 -0.41
C GLU A 49 10.25 -1.02 -1.33
N ASN A 50 9.48 -0.23 -2.09
CA ASN A 50 10.01 0.83 -2.95
C ASN A 50 10.77 1.86 -2.13
N PHE A 51 10.26 2.28 -0.97
CA PHE A 51 10.96 3.18 -0.05
C PHE A 51 12.31 2.59 0.42
N ARG A 52 12.30 1.31 0.84
CA ARG A 52 13.51 0.62 1.35
C ARG A 52 14.56 0.38 0.26
N LYS A 53 14.13 0.08 -0.96
CA LYS A 53 15.01 -0.24 -2.10
C LYS A 53 15.41 1.01 -2.88
N ALA A 54 14.79 2.16 -2.64
CA ALA A 54 15.06 3.40 -3.36
C ALA A 54 16.54 3.81 -3.24
N LYS A 55 17.16 4.02 -4.40
CA LYS A 55 18.51 4.58 -4.53
C LYS A 55 18.42 5.89 -5.29
N ARG A 56 19.38 6.78 -5.06
CA ARG A 56 19.51 8.03 -5.83
C ARG A 56 19.88 7.69 -7.27
N ASN A 57 19.18 8.29 -8.24
CA ASN A 57 19.52 8.11 -9.63
C ASN A 57 20.76 8.94 -10.02
N HIS A 58 21.44 8.58 -11.10
CA HIS A 58 22.65 9.28 -11.54
C HIS A 58 22.39 10.74 -11.96
N ASP A 59 21.20 11.01 -12.48
CA ASP A 59 20.70 12.30 -12.95
C ASP A 59 19.98 13.13 -11.86
N GLU A 60 19.82 12.56 -10.65
CA GLU A 60 19.04 13.16 -9.57
C GLU A 60 19.95 13.84 -8.53
N THR A 61 19.64 15.10 -8.20
CA THR A 61 20.29 15.81 -7.08
C THR A 61 19.87 15.21 -5.73
N VAL A 62 20.66 15.45 -4.69
CA VAL A 62 20.33 14.96 -3.33
C VAL A 62 18.98 15.50 -2.85
N THR A 63 18.65 16.75 -3.15
CA THR A 63 17.37 17.38 -2.79
C THR A 63 16.19 16.73 -3.52
N GLN A 64 16.34 16.42 -4.80
CA GLN A 64 15.31 15.70 -5.56
C GLN A 64 15.10 14.29 -4.99
N PHE A 65 16.18 13.59 -4.64
CA PHE A 65 16.10 12.28 -4.02
C PHE A 65 15.39 12.31 -2.66
N ALA A 66 15.74 13.26 -1.81
CA ALA A 66 15.07 13.46 -0.53
C ALA A 66 13.58 13.74 -0.72
N SER A 67 13.23 14.63 -1.67
CA SER A 67 11.84 14.94 -2.00
C SER A 67 11.07 13.70 -2.46
N ARG A 68 11.66 12.90 -3.35
CA ARG A 68 11.07 11.65 -3.83
C ARG A 68 10.88 10.63 -2.71
N LEU A 69 11.88 10.43 -1.85
CA LEU A 69 11.78 9.54 -0.68
C LEU A 69 10.65 10.00 0.27
N THR A 70 10.58 11.30 0.55
CA THR A 70 9.51 11.87 1.38
C THR A 70 8.14 11.64 0.77
N SER A 71 7.98 11.80 -0.55
CA SER A 71 6.71 11.52 -1.23
C SER A 71 6.31 10.05 -1.14
N ILE A 72 7.25 9.12 -1.35
CA ILE A 72 6.97 7.67 -1.23
C ILE A 72 6.54 7.33 0.20
N TRP A 73 7.26 7.83 1.22
CA TRP A 73 6.92 7.60 2.61
C TRP A 73 5.57 8.21 3.00
N ALA A 74 5.30 9.45 2.60
CA ALA A 74 4.03 10.11 2.85
C ALA A 74 2.85 9.35 2.22
N TYR A 75 3.04 8.83 1.01
CA TYR A 75 2.04 7.99 0.35
C TYR A 75 1.78 6.70 1.12
N TYR A 76 2.84 6.02 1.55
CA TYR A 76 2.73 4.82 2.39
C TYR A 76 1.98 5.09 3.70
N CYS A 77 2.31 6.17 4.41
CA CYS A 77 1.60 6.58 5.62
C CYS A 77 0.12 6.87 5.37
N LYS A 78 -0.22 7.47 4.22
CA LYS A 78 -1.61 7.71 3.81
C LYS A 78 -2.37 6.39 3.61
N LEU A 79 -1.78 5.43 2.91
CA LEU A 79 -2.38 4.09 2.71
C LEU A 79 -2.58 3.31 4.01
N ARG A 80 -1.72 3.56 5.01
CA ARG A 80 -1.80 2.97 6.35
C ARG A 80 -2.62 3.80 7.33
N GLU A 81 -3.30 4.84 6.85
CA GLU A 81 -4.20 5.70 7.62
C GLU A 81 -3.56 6.31 8.88
N VAL A 82 -2.28 6.68 8.78
CA VAL A 82 -1.52 7.35 9.84
C VAL A 82 -2.04 8.78 10.01
N LYS A 83 -2.34 9.18 11.25
CA LYS A 83 -2.96 10.49 11.57
C LYS A 83 -2.06 11.38 12.44
N ASP A 84 -1.19 10.78 13.23
CA ASP A 84 -0.37 11.45 14.22
C ASP A 84 0.98 10.74 14.44
N PHE A 85 1.88 11.38 15.17
CA PHE A 85 3.20 10.83 15.47
C PHE A 85 3.15 9.47 16.20
N LYS A 86 2.15 9.26 17.06
CA LYS A 86 1.99 7.98 17.78
C LYS A 86 1.63 6.85 16.80
N SER A 87 0.79 7.11 15.81
CA SER A 87 0.44 6.16 14.76
C SER A 87 1.63 5.85 13.84
N VAL A 88 2.54 6.81 13.60
CA VAL A 88 3.81 6.54 12.89
C VAL A 88 4.69 5.57 13.68
N ASN A 89 4.87 5.81 14.99
CA ASN A 89 5.68 4.92 15.83
C ASN A 89 5.11 3.50 15.84
N HIS A 90 3.79 3.38 15.92
CA HIS A 90 3.13 2.09 15.88
C HIS A 90 3.35 1.38 14.54
N LEU A 91 3.17 2.09 13.42
CA LEU A 91 3.42 1.58 12.08
C LEU A 91 4.83 1.02 11.91
N ILE A 92 5.85 1.75 12.37
CA ILE A 92 7.26 1.33 12.26
C ILE A 92 7.50 0.03 13.02
N VAL A 93 6.94 -0.09 14.22
CA VAL A 93 7.10 -1.30 15.05
C VAL A 93 6.35 -2.48 14.45
N GLU A 94 5.11 -2.29 13.99
CA GLU A 94 4.34 -3.32 13.28
C GLU A 94 5.12 -3.84 12.07
N ASP A 95 5.62 -2.95 11.22
CA ASP A 95 6.36 -3.32 10.02
C ASP A 95 7.68 -4.05 10.35
N LYS A 96 8.26 -3.80 11.53
CA LYS A 96 9.43 -4.55 11.99
C LYS A 96 9.05 -5.93 12.50
N MET A 97 7.97 -6.05 13.25
CA MET A 97 7.45 -7.34 13.71
C MET A 97 7.12 -8.26 12.52
N PHE A 98 6.43 -7.73 11.51
CA PHE A 98 6.12 -8.48 10.29
C PHE A 98 7.34 -8.97 9.50
N GLN A 99 8.51 -8.36 9.66
CA GLN A 99 9.75 -8.85 9.03
C GLN A 99 10.40 -10.02 9.78
N VAL A 100 10.07 -10.18 11.07
CA VAL A 100 10.69 -11.20 11.94
C VAL A 100 9.80 -12.43 12.05
N LEU A 101 8.51 -12.30 11.76
CA LEU A 101 7.60 -13.43 11.68
C LEU A 101 7.96 -14.37 10.53
N ASP A 102 7.78 -15.66 10.76
CA ASP A 102 7.75 -16.67 9.71
C ASP A 102 6.55 -16.47 8.78
N ASP A 103 6.68 -16.95 7.54
CA ASP A 103 5.68 -16.74 6.50
C ASP A 103 4.30 -17.33 6.86
N GLU A 104 4.27 -18.46 7.57
CA GLU A 104 3.04 -19.13 7.99
C GLU A 104 2.26 -18.26 9.00
N THR A 105 2.95 -17.75 10.01
CA THR A 105 2.39 -16.83 10.99
C THR A 105 1.95 -15.52 10.34
N ALA A 106 2.76 -14.95 9.44
CA ALA A 106 2.41 -13.72 8.74
C ALA A 106 1.13 -13.86 7.89
N ILE A 107 0.97 -14.98 7.18
CA ILE A 107 -0.23 -15.28 6.38
C ILE A 107 -1.46 -15.40 7.30
N HIS A 108 -1.34 -16.13 8.42
CA HIS A 108 -2.45 -16.29 9.36
C HIS A 108 -2.91 -14.95 9.95
N ILE A 109 -1.98 -14.06 10.27
CA ILE A 109 -2.26 -12.70 10.74
C ILE A 109 -3.01 -11.88 9.68
N VAL A 110 -2.57 -11.91 8.43
CA VAL A 110 -3.22 -11.18 7.32
C VAL A 110 -4.64 -11.72 7.11
N TYR A 111 -4.81 -13.05 7.08
CA TYR A 111 -6.13 -13.68 6.97
C TYR A 111 -7.06 -13.29 8.13
N TYR A 112 -6.54 -13.27 9.36
CA TYR A 112 -7.31 -12.87 10.53
C TYR A 112 -7.75 -11.40 10.46
N LYS A 113 -6.89 -10.51 9.93
CA LYS A 113 -7.19 -9.08 9.71
C LYS A 113 -8.33 -8.92 8.70
N GLU A 114 -8.27 -9.60 7.57
CA GLU A 114 -9.29 -9.52 6.51
C GLU A 114 -10.65 -10.03 6.98
N LYS A 115 -10.67 -11.12 7.76
CA LYS A 115 -11.90 -11.73 8.25
C LYS A 115 -12.59 -10.95 9.37
N ASN A 116 -11.81 -10.33 10.26
CA ASN A 116 -12.34 -9.70 11.47
C ASN A 116 -12.37 -8.16 11.41
N GLY A 117 -11.87 -7.53 10.34
CA GLY A 117 -11.78 -6.07 10.21
C GLY A 117 -10.92 -5.42 11.31
N ALA A 118 -10.14 -6.23 12.03
CA ALA A 118 -9.41 -5.81 13.22
C ALA A 118 -8.04 -5.27 12.84
N ASP A 119 -7.74 -4.06 13.30
CA ASP A 119 -6.43 -3.44 13.12
C ASP A 119 -5.38 -4.26 13.90
N PRO A 120 -4.31 -4.78 13.28
CA PRO A 120 -3.28 -5.60 13.93
C PRO A 120 -2.53 -4.91 15.08
N ARG A 121 -2.86 -3.65 15.41
CA ARG A 121 -2.46 -3.01 16.68
C ARG A 121 -2.74 -3.85 17.92
N ILE A 122 -3.62 -4.85 17.80
CA ILE A 122 -3.95 -5.81 18.85
C ILE A 122 -2.74 -6.68 19.26
N TYR A 123 -1.70 -6.86 18.43
CA TYR A 123 -0.52 -7.65 18.84
C TYR A 123 0.17 -7.06 20.09
N PHE A 124 0.14 -5.74 20.28
CA PHE A 124 0.68 -5.10 21.48
C PHE A 124 -0.29 -5.09 22.68
N THR A 125 -1.60 -5.21 22.45
CA THR A 125 -2.60 -5.35 23.53
C THR A 125 -2.79 -6.80 24.00
N LEU A 126 -2.52 -7.80 23.16
CA LEU A 126 -2.55 -9.22 23.53
C LEU A 126 -1.43 -9.60 24.51
N GLN A 127 -0.29 -8.90 24.49
CA GLN A 127 0.78 -9.13 25.48
C GLN A 127 0.52 -8.53 26.87
N ARG A 128 -0.57 -7.77 27.07
CA ARG A 128 -0.98 -7.34 28.42
C ARG A 128 -1.92 -8.34 29.12
N GLY A 129 -2.28 -9.45 28.48
CA GLY A 129 -3.36 -10.33 28.94
C GLY A 129 -3.03 -11.79 29.23
N SER A 130 -1.82 -12.30 28.95
CA SER A 130 -1.48 -13.68 29.29
C SER A 130 0.01 -13.85 29.60
N PRO A 131 0.38 -14.42 30.77
CA PRO A 131 1.76 -14.73 31.08
C PRO A 131 2.24 -15.86 30.16
N MET A 132 3.39 -15.66 29.50
CA MET A 132 4.13 -16.77 28.92
C MET A 132 4.41 -17.77 30.05
N ARG A 133 3.74 -18.92 30.03
CA ARG A 133 4.20 -20.09 30.76
C ARG A 133 5.50 -20.54 30.11
N VAL A 134 6.60 -20.23 30.78
CA VAL A 134 7.85 -20.97 30.67
C VAL A 134 7.75 -22.16 31.61
N GLN A 135 7.43 -23.32 31.03
CA GLN A 135 7.98 -24.65 31.27
C GLN A 135 7.15 -25.68 30.50
#